data_AF-A0A919PHC2-F1
#
_entry.id   AF-A0A919PHC2-F1
#
_cell.length_a   1.000
_cell.length_b   1.000
_cell.length_c   1.000
_cell.angle_alpha   90.00
_cell.angle_beta   90.00
_cell.angle_gamma   90.00
#
_symmetry.space_group_name_H-M   'P 1'
#
loop_
_entity.id
_entity.type
_entity.pdbx_description
1 polymer ?
#
loop_
_entity_poly.entity_id
_entity_poly.type
_entity_poly.pdbx_seq_one_letter_code
_entity_poly.pdbx_strand_id
1 'polypeptide(L)' 'MTPSPRADALLELLFPLWQLVIGVVVALVLVVATYRLALRGPSRMRTVLLITGAAIVGITVFGILSARQA' A
#
# COMPACT_ATOMS: atom_id res chain seq x y z
N MET A 1 34.18 -12.44 5.89
CA MET A 1 33.15 -12.89 6.83
C MET A 1 31.96 -13.31 6.01
N THR A 2 31.79 -14.62 5.78
CA THR A 2 30.59 -15.15 5.14
C THR A 2 29.43 -14.98 6.13
N PRO A 3 28.31 -14.36 5.74
CA PRO A 3 27.16 -14.23 6.62
C PRO A 3 26.69 -15.61 7.08
N SER A 4 26.22 -15.68 8.33
CA SER A 4 25.68 -16.90 8.91
C SER A 4 24.34 -17.21 8.22
N PRO A 5 24.07 -18.45 7.81
CA PRO A 5 22.81 -18.82 7.14
C PRO A 5 21.54 -18.41 7.91
N ARG A 6 21.62 -18.27 9.24
CA ARG A 6 20.51 -17.77 10.07
C ARG A 6 20.28 -16.27 9.93
N ALA A 7 21.34 -15.49 9.75
CA ALA A 7 21.25 -14.05 9.55
C ALA A 7 20.60 -13.74 8.19
N ASP A 8 20.93 -14.53 7.17
CA ASP A 8 20.35 -14.40 5.82
C ASP A 8 18.86 -14.73 5.83
N ALA A 9 18.44 -15.83 6.47
CA ALA A 9 17.04 -16.18 6.62
C ALA A 9 16.22 -15.12 7.39
N LEU A 10 16.81 -14.48 8.39
CA LEU A 10 16.18 -13.37 9.10
C LEU A 10 16.01 -12.15 8.21
N LEU A 11 17.00 -11.80 7.39
CA LEU A 11 16.90 -10.69 6.43
C LEU A 11 15.87 -10.94 5.34
N GLU A 12 15.80 -12.18 4.84
CA GLU A 12 14.78 -12.62 3.88
C GLU A 12 13.37 -12.54 4.42
N LEU A 13 13.17 -12.65 5.74
CA LEU A 13 11.87 -12.45 6.40
C LEU A 13 11.62 -10.98 6.77
N LEU A 14 12.66 -10.28 7.19
CA LEU A 14 12.60 -8.88 7.61
C LEU A 14 12.20 -7.98 6.42
N PHE A 15 12.75 -8.25 5.23
CA PHE A 15 12.43 -7.53 4.01
C PHE A 15 10.92 -7.56 3.65
N PRO A 16 10.26 -8.73 3.51
CA PRO A 16 8.82 -8.80 3.24
C PRO A 16 7.97 -8.32 4.42
N LEU A 17 8.43 -8.48 5.67
CA LEU A 17 7.75 -7.92 6.84
C LEU A 17 7.66 -6.38 6.74
N TRP A 18 8.78 -5.72 6.46
CA TRP A 18 8.80 -4.27 6.27
C TRP A 18 7.97 -3.85 5.06
N GLN A 19 7.97 -4.62 3.98
CA GLN A 19 7.14 -4.34 2.82
C GLN A 19 5.64 -4.39 3.14
N LEU A 20 5.20 -5.32 4.00
CA LEU A 20 3.83 -5.35 4.51
C LEU A 20 3.50 -4.13 5.38
N VAL A 21 4.40 -3.76 6.29
CA VAL A 21 4.24 -2.57 7.15
C VAL A 21 4.09 -1.32 6.30
N ILE A 22 4.97 -1.13 5.30
CA ILE A 22 4.91 -0.01 4.37
C ILE A 22 3.58 -0.01 3.60
N GLY A 23 3.15 -1.16 3.09
CA GLY A 23 1.88 -1.30 2.39
C GLY A 23 0.69 -0.88 3.24
N VAL A 24 0.61 -1.36 4.50
CA VAL A 24 -0.47 -1.02 5.43
C VAL A 24 -0.45 0.46 5.79
N VAL A 25 0.72 1.04 6.07
CA VAL A 25 0.86 2.47 6.40
C VAL A 25 0.44 3.34 5.22
N VAL A 26 0.91 3.03 4.00
CA VAL A 26 0.53 3.77 2.79
C VAL A 26 -0.97 3.67 2.54
N ALA A 27 -1.57 2.49 2.69
CA ALA A 27 -3.01 2.30 2.53
C ALA A 27 -3.80 3.14 3.55
N LEU A 28 -3.42 3.11 4.83
CA LEU A 28 -4.02 3.93 5.89
C LEU A 28 -3.94 5.42 5.57
N VAL A 29 -2.76 5.90 5.18
CA VAL A 29 -2.56 7.31 4.80
C VAL A 29 -3.43 7.67 3.61
N LEU A 30 -3.54 6.79 2.61
CA LEU A 30 -4.39 7.00 1.44
C LEU A 30 -5.87 7.14 1.83
N VAL A 31 -6.36 6.24 2.69
CA VAL A 31 -7.74 6.29 3.21
C VAL A 31 -7.97 7.57 4.00
N VAL A 32 -7.07 7.93 4.92
CA VAL A 32 -7.18 9.14 5.75
C VAL A 32 -7.12 10.41 4.89
N ALA A 33 -6.22 10.47 3.90
CA ALA A 33 -6.10 11.60 3.00
C ALA A 33 -7.37 11.78 2.17
N THR A 34 -7.89 10.69 1.62
CA THR A 34 -9.15 10.66 0.86
C THR A 34 -10.33 11.09 1.74
N TYR A 35 -10.43 10.57 2.95
CA TYR A 35 -11.49 10.91 3.90
C TYR A 35 -11.42 12.38 4.34
N ARG A 36 -10.23 12.89 4.70
CA ARG A 36 -10.03 14.32 5.01
C ARG A 36 -10.35 15.21 3.82
N LEU A 37 -10.05 14.76 2.61
CA LEU A 37 -10.36 15.49 1.39
C LEU A 37 -11.86 15.41 1.04
N ALA A 38 -12.57 14.35 1.42
CA ALA A 38 -14.03 14.33 1.35
C ALA A 38 -14.68 15.31 2.34
N LEU A 39 -14.11 15.44 3.55
CA LEU A 39 -14.61 16.33 4.59
C LEU A 39 -14.37 17.84 4.33
N ARG A 40 -13.36 18.22 3.53
CA ARG A 40 -12.99 19.62 3.25
C ARG A 40 -13.93 20.36 2.26
N GLY A 41 -15.20 19.98 2.16
CA GLY A 41 -16.19 20.65 1.30
C GLY A 41 -16.44 19.97 -0.07
N PRO A 42 -17.71 19.77 -0.46
CA PRO A 42 -18.11 18.98 -1.62
C PRO A 42 -18.03 19.77 -2.93
N SER A 43 -16.89 19.71 -3.62
CA SER A 43 -16.92 19.81 -5.08
C SER A 43 -17.09 18.40 -5.61
N ARG A 44 -18.21 18.11 -6.30
CA ARG A 44 -18.47 16.78 -6.89
C ARG A 44 -17.29 16.26 -7.72
N MET A 45 -16.51 17.16 -8.31
CA MET A 45 -15.27 16.86 -9.04
C MET A 45 -14.21 16.18 -8.16
N ARG A 46 -14.07 16.60 -6.89
CA ARG A 46 -13.04 16.09 -5.97
C ARG A 46 -13.38 14.69 -5.47
N THR A 47 -14.66 14.41 -5.23
CA THR A 47 -15.14 13.06 -4.89
C THR A 47 -14.89 12.08 -6.03
N VAL A 48 -15.16 12.48 -7.28
CA VAL A 48 -14.88 11.64 -8.46
C VAL A 48 -13.38 11.38 -8.59
N LEU A 49 -12.54 12.41 -8.46
CA LEU A 49 -11.08 12.27 -8.55
C LEU A 49 -10.52 11.34 -7.45
N LEU A 50 -11.06 11.43 -6.24
CA LEU A 50 -10.69 10.59 -5.11
C LEU A 50 -11.10 9.13 -5.30
N ILE A 51 -12.33 8.88 -5.75
CA ILE A 51 -12.84 7.53 -6.00
C ILE A 51 -12.04 6.87 -7.13
N THR A 52 -11.79 7.58 -8.23
CA THR A 52 -11.00 7.07 -9.34
C THR A 52 -9.55 6.80 -8.92
N GLY A 53 -8.93 7.72 -8.19
CA GLY A 53 -7.58 7.53 -7.66
C GLY A 53 -7.49 6.33 -6.71
N ALA A 54 -8.44 6.18 -5.78
CA ALA A 54 -8.51 5.05 -4.87
C ALA A 54 -8.76 3.72 -5.61
N ALA A 55 -9.62 3.71 -6.64
CA ALA A 55 -9.88 2.55 -7.46
C ALA A 55 -8.62 2.12 -8.24
N ILE A 56 -7.89 3.06 -8.85
CA ILE A 56 -6.63 2.76 -9.55
C ILE A 56 -5.62 2.15 -8.58
N VAL A 57 -5.41 2.77 -7.41
CA VAL A 57 -4.46 2.26 -6.41
C VAL A 57 -4.89 0.87 -5.91
N GLY A 58 -6.18 0.66 -5.64
CA GLY A 58 -6.72 -0.62 -5.22
C GLY A 58 -6.53 -1.72 -6.26
N ILE A 59 -6.85 -1.43 -7.53
CA ILE A 59 -6.67 -2.36 -8.65
C ILE A 59 -5.19 -2.67 -8.88
N THR A 60 -4.31 -1.67 -8.81
CA THR A 60 -2.86 -1.87 -8.95
C THR A 60 -2.31 -2.75 -7.83
N VAL A 61 -2.71 -2.50 -6.58
CA VAL A 61 -2.29 -3.32 -5.43
C VAL A 61 -2.82 -4.75 -5.55
N PHE A 62 -4.09 -4.92 -5.93
CA PHE A 62 -4.69 -6.23 -6.15
C PHE A 62 -4.01 -7.00 -7.28
N GLY A 63 -3.71 -6.33 -8.39
CA GLY A 63 -2.97 -6.89 -9.52
C GLY A 63 -1.56 -7.32 -9.14
N ILE A 64 -0.85 -6.53 -8.33
CA ILE A 64 0.48 -6.92 -7.84
C ILE A 64 0.37 -8.13 -6.91
N LEU A 65 -0.56 -8.13 -5.96
CA LEU A 65 -0.75 -9.24 -5.01
C LEU A 65 -1.12 -10.54 -5.72
N SER A 66 -2.02 -10.48 -6.70
CA SER A 66 -2.40 -11.65 -7.50
C SER A 66 -1.28 -12.11 -8.42
N ALA A 67 -0.55 -11.19 -9.06
CA ALA A 67 0.62 -11.53 -9.89
C ALA A 67 1.80 -12.09 -9.07
N ARG A 68 1.90 -11.77 -7.78
CA ARG A 68 2.92 -12.35 -6.89
C ARG A 68 2.64 -13.81 -6.53
N GLN A 69 1.44 -14.31 -6.78
CA GLN A 69 1.01 -15.67 -6.47
C GLN A 69 0.83 -16.58 -7.70
N ALA A 70 1.06 -16.04 -8.90
CA ALA A 70 1.08 -16.77 -10.17
C ALA A 70 2.52 -17.02 -10.62
#